data_AF-A0A0U2W4B4-F1
#
_entry.id   AF-A0A0U2W4B4-F1
#
_cell.length_a   1.000
_cell.length_b   1.000
_cell.length_c   1.000
_cell.angle_alpha   90.00
_cell.angle_beta   90.00
_cell.angle_gamma   90.00
#
_symmetry.space_group_name_H-M   'P 1'
#
loop_
_entity.id
_entity.type
_entity.pdbx_description
1 polymer ?
#
loop_
_entity_poly.entity_id
_entity_poly.type
_entity_poly.pdbx_seq_one_letter_code
_entity_poly.pdbx_strand_id
1 'polypeptide(L)'
;MEVATTMSFDRNDRAAVLAALADPDPNNPVAVALAERLKELTGRYWLHAEKLGRVPTELMLVKPNTAFDDIAYRLHLDAVADAVGQKLTVVWVDAEQDAANPKDE
;
A
#
# COMPACT_ATOMS: atom_id res chain seq x y z
N MET A 1 14.70 22.50 12.45
CA MET A 1 14.03 21.19 12.53
C MET A 1 14.59 20.39 11.37
N GLU A 2 15.62 19.60 11.62
CA GLU A 2 16.33 18.84 10.59
C GLU A 2 15.43 17.66 10.18
N VAL A 3 14.99 17.67 8.93
CA VAL A 3 14.29 16.55 8.31
C VAL A 3 15.26 15.38 8.25
N ALA A 4 14.97 14.33 9.02
CA ALA A 4 15.75 13.09 9.03
C ALA A 4 15.89 12.59 7.59
N THR A 5 17.14 12.54 7.12
CA THR A 5 17.54 12.00 5.83
C THR A 5 17.02 10.57 5.75
N THR A 6 15.96 10.34 4.97
CA THR A 6 15.45 9.02 4.66
C THR A 6 16.60 8.24 4.05
N MET A 7 17.14 7.25 4.75
CA MET A 7 18.17 6.37 4.18
C MET A 7 17.59 5.76 2.91
N SER A 8 18.12 6.18 1.75
CA SER A 8 17.57 5.79 0.46
C SER A 8 17.91 4.33 0.21
N PHE A 9 16.92 3.46 0.31
CA PHE A 9 16.99 2.11 -0.23
C PHE A 9 16.39 2.08 -1.63
N ASP A 10 16.83 1.14 -2.46
CA ASP A 10 16.25 0.95 -3.78
C ASP A 10 14.86 0.30 -3.64
N ARG A 11 13.81 1.05 -3.95
CA ARG A 11 12.42 0.58 -3.93
C ARG A 11 12.12 -0.49 -4.97
N ASN A 12 12.99 -0.67 -5.96
CA ASN A 12 12.88 -1.73 -6.97
C ASN A 12 13.63 -3.00 -6.56
N ASP A 13 14.50 -2.96 -5.56
CA ASP A 13 15.19 -4.14 -5.05
C ASP A 13 14.24 -4.98 -4.20
N ARG A 14 13.52 -5.87 -4.88
CA ARG A 14 12.57 -6.79 -4.26
C ARG A 14 13.23 -7.67 -3.19
N ALA A 15 14.47 -8.09 -3.40
CA ALA A 15 15.15 -8.98 -2.46
C ALA A 15 15.47 -8.25 -1.16
N ALA A 16 15.97 -7.00 -1.25
CA ALA A 16 16.20 -6.16 -0.09
C ALA A 16 14.91 -5.88 0.70
N VAL A 17 13.81 -5.58 0.01
CA VAL A 17 12.50 -5.34 0.68
C VAL A 17 11.99 -6.59 1.39
N LEU A 18 12.09 -7.77 0.77
CA LEU A 18 11.70 -9.03 1.41
C LEU A 18 12.63 -9.41 2.56
N ALA A 19 13.93 -9.14 2.46
CA ALA A 19 14.87 -9.37 3.55
C ALA A 19 14.54 -8.50 4.77
N ALA A 20 14.15 -7.25 4.54
CA ALA A 20 13.75 -6.33 5.62
C ALA A 20 12.49 -6.78 6.38
N LEU A 21 11.59 -7.53 5.75
CA LEU A 21 10.43 -8.13 6.44
C LEU A 21 10.82 -9.24 7.43
N ALA A 22 11.94 -9.90 7.18
CA ALA A 22 12.48 -10.96 8.05
C ALA A 22 13.50 -10.41 9.06
N ASP A 23 13.88 -9.14 8.94
CA ASP A 23 14.84 -8.49 9.83
C ASP A 23 14.17 -8.17 11.18
N PRO A 24 14.71 -8.66 12.31
CA PRO A 24 14.17 -8.33 13.63
C PRO A 24 14.48 -6.91 14.09
N ASP A 25 15.33 -6.15 13.39
CA ASP A 25 15.64 -4.75 13.76
C ASP A 25 14.42 -3.84 13.54
N PRO A 26 13.78 -3.31 14.61
CA PRO A 26 12.63 -2.42 14.47
C PRO A 26 13.00 -1.06 13.85
N ASN A 27 14.29 -0.73 13.76
CA ASN A 27 14.79 0.50 13.15
C ASN A 27 15.29 0.30 11.71
N ASN A 28 15.09 -0.89 11.13
CA ASN A 28 15.44 -1.12 9.74
C ASN A 28 14.69 -0.10 8.85
N PRO A 29 15.39 0.72 8.04
CA PRO A 29 14.78 1.83 7.32
C PRO A 29 13.73 1.37 6.30
N VAL A 30 13.90 0.18 5.72
CA VAL A 30 12.94 -0.40 4.78
C VAL A 30 11.68 -0.86 5.52
N ALA A 31 11.84 -1.51 6.68
CA ALA A 31 10.72 -1.95 7.51
C ALA A 31 9.90 -0.76 8.03
N VAL A 32 10.57 0.30 8.49
CA VAL A 32 9.92 1.55 8.92
C VAL A 32 9.13 2.17 7.77
N ALA A 33 9.76 2.33 6.60
CA ALA A 33 9.08 2.87 5.42
C ALA A 33 7.87 2.01 5.00
N LEU A 34 7.99 0.68 5.09
CA LEU A 34 6.88 -0.23 4.79
C LEU A 34 5.73 -0.07 5.77
N ALA A 35 6.02 0.06 7.07
CA ALA A 35 5.02 0.30 8.09
C ALA A 35 4.28 1.64 7.87
N GLU A 36 5.00 2.70 7.53
CA GLU A 36 4.40 3.99 7.15
C GLU A 36 3.50 3.84 5.93
N ARG A 37 3.96 3.13 4.90
CA ARG A 37 3.18 2.88 3.68
C ARG A 37 1.91 2.09 3.96
N LEU A 38 1.97 1.06 4.81
CA LEU A 38 0.80 0.28 5.21
C LEU A 38 -0.21 1.15 5.99
N LYS A 39 0.28 2.06 6.84
CA LYS A 39 -0.57 3.03 7.54
C LYS A 39 -1.30 3.95 6.57
N GLU A 40 -0.61 4.46 5.55
CA GLU A 40 -1.24 5.28 4.50
C GLU A 40 -2.33 4.51 3.73
N LEU A 41 -2.01 3.29 3.29
CA LEU A 41 -2.96 2.43 2.57
C LEU A 41 -4.21 2.15 3.40
N THR A 42 -4.02 1.80 4.68
CA THR A 42 -5.10 1.55 5.63
C THR A 42 -5.95 2.80 5.85
N GLY A 43 -5.33 3.97 6.00
CA GLY A 43 -6.05 5.25 6.12
C GLY A 43 -6.91 5.55 4.90
N ARG A 44 -6.39 5.32 3.68
CA ARG A 44 -7.15 5.51 2.43
C ARG A 44 -8.32 4.53 2.32
N TYR A 45 -8.09 3.27 2.67
CA TYR A 45 -9.12 2.23 2.68
C TYR A 45 -10.27 2.60 3.63
N TRP A 46 -9.95 3.05 4.85
CA TRP A 46 -10.94 3.48 5.83
C TRP A 46 -11.73 4.70 5.38
N LEU A 47 -11.05 5.73 4.86
CA LEU A 47 -11.72 6.90 4.31
C LEU A 47 -12.68 6.51 3.17
N HIS A 48 -12.30 5.55 2.33
CA HIS A 48 -13.17 5.05 1.27
C HIS A 48 -14.37 4.27 1.84
N ALA A 49 -14.16 3.43 2.85
CA ALA A 49 -15.22 2.71 3.53
C ALA A 49 -16.24 3.65 4.20
N GLU A 50 -15.77 4.71 4.86
CA GLU A 50 -16.61 5.74 5.46
C GLU A 50 -17.47 6.44 4.41
N LYS A 51 -16.87 6.83 3.26
CA LYS A 51 -17.61 7.44 2.14
C LYS A 51 -18.70 6.52 1.57
N LEU A 52 -18.44 5.22 1.53
CA LEU A 52 -19.40 4.22 1.05
C LEU A 52 -20.44 3.79 2.10
N GLY A 53 -20.23 4.14 3.37
CA GLY A 53 -21.04 3.65 4.49
C GLY A 53 -20.92 2.14 4.74
N ARG A 54 -19.92 1.47 4.14
CA ARG A 54 -19.68 0.04 4.26
C ARG A 54 -18.23 -0.31 3.95
N VAL A 55 -17.79 -1.45 4.43
CA VAL A 55 -16.48 -2.03 4.12
C VAL A 55 -16.44 -2.42 2.63
N PRO A 56 -15.53 -1.86 1.81
CA PRO A 56 -15.44 -2.20 0.40
C PRO A 56 -14.79 -3.56 0.22
N THR A 57 -15.47 -4.41 -0.56
CA THR A 57 -15.01 -5.75 -0.96
C THR A 57 -14.47 -5.79 -2.37
N GLU A 58 -14.75 -4.75 -3.16
CA GLU A 58 -14.20 -4.53 -4.49
C GLU A 58 -13.37 -3.25 -4.49
N LEU A 59 -12.12 -3.35 -4.96
CA LEU A 59 -11.15 -2.28 -4.96
C LEU A 59 -10.57 -2.10 -6.35
N MET A 60 -10.67 -0.89 -6.88
CA MET A 60 -9.96 -0.48 -8.08
C MET A 60 -8.67 0.22 -7.66
N LEU A 61 -7.52 -0.37 -7.96
CA LEU A 61 -6.22 0.10 -7.51
C LEU A 61 -5.29 0.34 -8.70
N VAL A 62 -4.51 1.41 -8.64
CA VAL A 62 -3.46 1.67 -9.63
C VAL A 62 -2.32 0.66 -9.42
N LYS A 63 -1.83 0.08 -10.52
CA LYS A 63 -0.70 -0.86 -10.50
C LYS A 63 0.51 -0.24 -9.80
N PRO A 64 1.17 -0.98 -8.91
CA PRO A 64 2.39 -0.52 -8.27
C PRO A 64 3.51 -0.35 -9.30
N ASN A 65 4.23 0.77 -9.21
CA ASN A 65 5.37 1.08 -10.08
C ASN A 65 6.71 0.59 -9.53
N THR A 66 6.74 0.14 -8.28
CA THR A 66 7.95 -0.34 -7.60
C THR A 66 7.70 -1.67 -6.90
N ALA A 67 8.75 -2.48 -6.71
CA ALA A 67 8.65 -3.72 -5.94
C ALA A 67 8.21 -3.48 -4.49
N PHE A 68 8.66 -2.38 -3.89
CA PHE A 68 8.24 -1.94 -2.58
C PHE A 68 6.72 -1.71 -2.50
N ASP A 69 6.14 -0.97 -3.46
CA ASP A 69 4.70 -0.72 -3.47
C ASP A 69 3.89 -1.99 -3.73
N ASP A 70 4.36 -2.89 -4.61
CA ASP A 70 3.71 -4.19 -4.83
C ASP A 70 3.65 -5.02 -3.54
N ILE A 71 4.76 -5.10 -2.80
CA ILE A 71 4.81 -5.81 -1.52
C ILE A 71 3.87 -5.14 -0.50
N ALA A 72 3.89 -3.80 -0.40
CA ALA A 72 3.03 -3.06 0.51
C ALA A 72 1.54 -3.29 0.21
N TYR A 73 1.14 -3.25 -1.07
CA TYR A 73 -0.24 -3.52 -1.46
C TYR A 73 -0.67 -4.95 -1.13
N ARG A 74 0.17 -5.95 -1.42
CA ARG A 74 -0.13 -7.36 -1.10
C ARG A 74 -0.35 -7.56 0.39
N LEU A 75 0.59 -7.08 1.21
CA LEU A 75 0.49 -7.18 2.67
C LEU A 75 -0.77 -6.48 3.20
N HIS A 76 -1.08 -5.29 2.68
CA HIS A 76 -2.29 -4.56 3.05
C HIS A 76 -3.56 -5.34 2.66
N LEU A 77 -3.65 -5.82 1.42
CA LEU A 77 -4.81 -6.54 0.92
C LEU A 77 -5.03 -7.86 1.66
N ASP A 78 -3.96 -8.58 1.97
CA ASP A 78 -4.02 -9.81 2.77
C ASP A 78 -4.52 -9.52 4.19
N ALA A 79 -4.00 -8.47 4.84
CA ALA A 79 -4.45 -8.06 6.18
C ALA A 79 -5.91 -7.61 6.19
N VAL A 80 -6.36 -6.88 5.16
CA VAL A 80 -7.76 -6.49 5.03
C VAL A 80 -8.63 -7.72 4.81
N ALA A 81 -8.29 -8.61 3.87
CA ALA A 81 -9.05 -9.82 3.58
C ALA A 81 -9.22 -10.71 4.82
N ASP A 82 -8.16 -10.86 5.62
CA ASP A 82 -8.20 -11.58 6.90
C ASP A 82 -9.14 -10.89 7.90
N ALA A 83 -9.00 -9.56 8.07
CA ALA A 83 -9.82 -8.78 8.99
C ALA A 83 -11.32 -8.79 8.62
N VAL A 84 -11.66 -8.80 7.33
CA VAL A 84 -13.05 -8.82 6.86
C VAL A 84 -13.63 -10.23 6.72
N GLY A 85 -12.81 -11.27 6.86
CA GLY A 85 -13.21 -12.67 6.74
C GLY A 85 -13.69 -13.08 5.35
N GLN A 86 -13.34 -12.33 4.30
CA GLN A 86 -13.75 -12.60 2.92
C GLN A 86 -12.68 -12.16 1.92
N LYS A 87 -12.71 -12.76 0.73
CA LYS A 87 -11.81 -12.36 -0.35
C LYS A 87 -12.19 -11.00 -0.90
N LEU A 88 -11.18 -10.18 -1.17
CA LEU A 88 -11.34 -8.92 -1.89
C LEU A 88 -11.26 -9.17 -3.40
N THR A 89 -12.14 -8.52 -4.15
CA THR A 89 -12.01 -8.39 -5.61
C THR A 89 -11.14 -7.18 -5.89
N VAL A 90 -9.97 -7.38 -6.49
CA VAL A 90 -9.04 -6.28 -6.80
C VAL A 90 -8.90 -6.16 -8.32
N VAL A 91 -9.22 -4.98 -8.84
CA VAL A 91 -9.03 -4.62 -10.25
C VAL A 91 -7.84 -3.68 -10.33
N TRP A 92 -6.79 -4.13 -11.00
CA TRP A 92 -5.58 -3.35 -11.23
C TRP A 92 -5.70 -2.52 -12.50
N VAL A 93 -5.61 -1.19 -12.37
CA VAL A 93 -5.62 -0.25 -13.49
C VAL A 93 -4.23 0.32 -13.73
N ASP A 94 -3.91 0.60 -14.99
CA ASP A 94 -2.67 1.31 -15.32
C ASP A 94 -2.78 2.77 -14.86
N ALA A 95 -1.66 3.38 -14.42
CA ALA A 95 -1.65 4.73 -13.87
C ALA A 95 -2.18 5.79 -14.87
N GLU A 96 -2.10 5.51 -16.17
CA GLU A 96 -2.61 6.36 -17.24
C GLU A 96 -4.15 6.41 -17.29
N GLN A 97 -4.84 5.41 -16.71
CA GLN A 97 -6.30 5.34 -16.70
C GLN A 97 -6.96 6.08 -15.52
N ASP A 98 -6.21 6.38 -14.45
CA ASP A 98 -6.72 7.15 -13.30
C ASP A 98 -6.93 8.63 -13.65
N ALA A 99 -6.07 9.19 -14.52
CA ALA A 99 -6.17 10.58 -14.99
C ALA A 99 -7.33 10.83 -15.97
N ALA A 100 -7.97 9.77 -16.50
CA ALA A 100 -9.00 9.85 -17.52
C ALA A 100 -10.44 9.89 -16.96
N ASN A 101 -10.62 9.91 -15.63
CA ASN A 101 -11.93 10.10 -15.01
C ASN A 101 -12.04 11.42 -14.23
N PRO A 102 -12.07 12.59 -14.91
CA PRO A 102 -12.64 13.80 -14.33
C PRO A 102 -14.17 13.64 -14.35
N LYS A 103 -14.73 12.99 -13.33
CA LYS A 103 -16.15 13.11 -13.02
C LYS A 103 -16.30 13.71 -11.64
N ASP A 104 -16.29 15.03 -11.61
CA ASP A 104 -17.18 15.85 -10.79
C ASP A 104 -17.16 17.26 -11.43
N GLU A 105 -18.14 17.47 -12.33
CA GLU A 105 -18.64 18.78 -12.78
C GLU A 105 -19.66 19.29 -11.74
#